data_AF-W9GRW6-F1
#
_entry.id   AF-W9GRW6-F1
#
_cell.length_a   1.000
_cell.length_b   1.000
_cell.length_c   1.000
_cell.angle_alpha   90.00
_cell.angle_beta   90.00
_cell.angle_gamma   90.00
#
_symmetry.space_group_name_H-M   'P 1'
#
loop_
_entity.id
_entity.type
_entity.pdbx_description
1 polymer ?
#
loop_
_entity_poly.entity_id
_entity_poly.type
_entity_poly.pdbx_seq_one_letter_code
_entity_poly.pdbx_strand_id
1 'polypeptide(L)'
;MKEVPRSLRLPVEVDERLSRLATATGRSKSYYLRELVTAGIDDLEYAYGLVAHAEAIRAGQRETRPLDELMSEMEISREELDATPDQPA
;
A
#
# COMPACT_ATOMS: atom_id res chain seq x y z
N MET A 1 11.74 -19.97 9.82
CA MET A 1 10.63 -18.98 9.94
C MET A 1 9.54 -19.57 10.82
N LYS A 2 8.90 -18.76 11.66
CA LYS A 2 7.72 -19.18 12.45
C LYS A 2 6.46 -18.77 11.69
N GLU A 3 5.55 -19.70 11.44
CA GLU A 3 4.25 -19.43 10.79
C GLU A 3 3.12 -19.55 11.81
N VAL A 4 2.06 -18.76 11.64
CA VAL A 4 0.87 -18.76 12.51
C VAL A 4 -0.37 -18.99 11.63
N PRO A 5 -1.23 -19.99 11.94
CA PRO A 5 -2.43 -20.23 11.15
C PRO A 5 -3.43 -19.08 11.29
N ARG A 6 -4.09 -18.73 10.19
CA ARG A 6 -5.16 -17.74 10.13
C ARG A 6 -6.35 -18.30 9.36
N SER A 7 -7.55 -17.98 9.81
CA SER A 7 -8.80 -18.28 9.10
C SER A 7 -9.35 -17.02 8.46
N LEU A 8 -9.75 -17.12 7.20
CA LEU A 8 -10.23 -16.00 6.38
C LEU A 8 -11.56 -16.41 5.75
N ARG A 9 -12.53 -15.49 5.74
CA ARG A 9 -13.76 -15.66 4.97
C ARG A 9 -13.59 -14.95 3.63
N LEU A 10 -13.77 -15.69 2.54
CA LEU A 10 -13.67 -15.18 1.18
C LEU A 10 -15.04 -15.25 0.51
N PRO A 11 -15.37 -14.30 -0.39
CA PRO A 11 -16.47 -14.48 -1.33
C PRO A 11 -16.30 -15.78 -2.12
N VAL A 12 -17.42 -16.45 -2.42
CA VAL A 12 -17.42 -17.76 -3.10
C VAL A 12 -16.65 -17.69 -4.42
N GLU A 13 -16.86 -16.62 -5.18
CA GLU A 13 -16.26 -16.40 -6.49
C GLU A 13 -14.73 -16.29 -6.41
N VAL A 14 -14.20 -15.75 -5.30
CA VAL A 14 -12.76 -15.63 -5.06
C VAL A 14 -12.17 -16.99 -4.70
N ASP A 15 -12.84 -17.77 -3.85
CA ASP A 15 -12.40 -19.13 -3.51
C ASP A 15 -12.40 -20.05 -4.73
N GLU A 16 -13.38 -19.92 -5.63
CA GLU A 16 -13.40 -20.65 -6.89
C GLU A 16 -12.23 -20.28 -7.81
N ARG A 17 -11.89 -19.00 -7.91
CA ARG A 17 -10.71 -18.54 -8.67
C ARG A 17 -9.42 -19.13 -8.09
N LEU A 18 -9.28 -19.13 -6.76
CA LEU A 18 -8.15 -19.77 -6.08
C LEU A 18 -8.12 -21.28 -6.31
N SER A 19 -9.29 -21.95 -6.32
CA SER A 19 -9.40 -23.37 -6.63
C SER A 19 -8.87 -23.68 -8.03
N ARG A 20 -9.31 -22.93 -9.04
CA ARG A 20 -8.85 -23.11 -10.43
C ARG A 20 -7.36 -22.87 -10.57
N LEU A 21 -6.83 -21.81 -9.94
CA LEU A 21 -5.40 -21.51 -9.94
C LEU A 21 -4.59 -22.63 -9.29
N ALA A 22 -5.00 -23.09 -8.12
CA ALA A 22 -4.39 -24.19 -7.38
C ALA A 22 -4.32 -25.48 -8.22
N THR A 23 -5.43 -25.85 -8.86
CA THR A 23 -5.50 -27.03 -9.73
C THR A 23 -4.59 -26.88 -10.95
N ALA A 24 -4.56 -25.71 -11.59
CA ALA A 24 -3.79 -25.49 -12.81
C ALA A 24 -2.26 -25.52 -12.58
N THR A 25 -1.80 -25.17 -11.38
CA THR A 25 -0.37 -25.04 -11.07
C THR A 25 0.17 -26.13 -10.15
N GLY A 26 -0.70 -26.99 -9.62
CA GLY A 26 -0.33 -28.05 -8.67
C GLY A 26 0.09 -27.53 -7.30
N ARG A 27 -0.34 -26.32 -6.91
CA ARG A 27 -0.06 -25.71 -5.59
C ARG A 27 -1.34 -25.62 -4.75
N SER A 28 -1.20 -25.47 -3.44
CA SER A 28 -2.36 -25.32 -2.54
C SER A 28 -2.95 -23.90 -2.60
N LYS A 29 -4.23 -23.74 -2.26
CA LYS A 29 -4.84 -22.41 -2.09
C LYS A 29 -4.10 -21.57 -1.05
N SER A 30 -3.69 -22.21 0.05
CA SER A 30 -2.95 -21.54 1.13
C SER A 30 -1.60 -20.96 0.68
N TYR A 31 -0.94 -21.60 -0.29
CA TYR A 31 0.26 -21.05 -0.91
C TYR A 31 -0.05 -19.69 -1.56
N TYR A 32 -1.07 -19.62 -2.40
CA TYR A 32 -1.46 -18.38 -3.07
C TYR A 32 -1.99 -17.30 -2.14
N LEU A 33 -2.76 -17.67 -1.11
CA LEU A 33 -3.20 -16.72 -0.11
C LEU A 33 -2.00 -16.11 0.64
N ARG A 34 -1.00 -16.92 0.98
CA ARG A 34 0.23 -16.42 1.60
C ARG A 34 0.97 -15.50 0.65
N GLU A 35 1.20 -15.89 -0.60
CA GLU A 35 1.88 -15.03 -1.58
C GLU A 35 1.17 -13.68 -1.74
N LEU A 36 -0.15 -13.68 -1.91
CA LEU A 36 -0.96 -12.46 -2.05
C LEU A 36 -0.85 -11.54 -0.82
N VAL A 37 -0.96 -12.10 0.38
CA VAL A 37 -0.87 -11.32 1.63
C VAL A 37 0.54 -10.77 1.83
N THR A 38 1.57 -11.59 1.58
CA THR A 38 2.96 -11.19 1.83
C THR A 38 3.43 -10.16 0.81
N ALA A 39 2.96 -10.26 -0.44
CA ALA A 39 3.28 -9.28 -1.47
C ALA A 39 2.50 -7.97 -1.31
N GLY A 40 1.28 -8.01 -0.75
CA GLY A 40 0.42 -6.83 -0.65
C GLY A 40 0.44 -6.11 0.70
N ILE A 41 1.14 -6.62 1.72
CA ILE A 41 1.11 -6.02 3.05
C ILE A 41 1.81 -4.65 3.08
N ASP A 42 2.95 -4.51 2.41
CA ASP A 42 3.72 -3.27 2.38
C ASP A 42 2.91 -2.15 1.70
N ASP A 43 2.24 -2.46 0.58
CA ASP A 43 1.37 -1.50 -0.13
C ASP A 43 0.18 -1.07 0.73
N LEU A 44 -0.42 -1.99 1.48
CA LEU A 44 -1.51 -1.67 2.41
C LEU A 44 -1.00 -0.78 3.55
N GLU A 45 0.12 -1.12 4.16
CA GLU A 45 0.73 -0.32 5.22
C GLU A 45 1.07 1.10 4.74
N TYR A 46 1.62 1.22 3.53
CA TYR A 46 1.89 2.51 2.91
C TYR A 46 0.61 3.33 2.68
N ALA A 47 -0.41 2.74 2.04
CA ALA A 47 -1.66 3.42 1.73
C ALA A 47 -2.38 3.91 3.00
N TYR A 48 -2.54 3.04 4.00
CA TYR A 48 -3.18 3.42 5.26
C TYR A 48 -2.32 4.39 6.08
N GLY A 49 -1.00 4.26 6.03
CA GLY A 49 -0.07 5.21 6.63
C GLY A 49 -0.20 6.61 6.03
N LEU A 50 -0.29 6.73 4.71
CA LEU A 50 -0.49 8.00 4.01
C LEU A 50 -1.82 8.66 4.38
N VAL A 51 -2.90 7.88 4.42
CA VAL A 51 -4.22 8.38 4.86
C VAL A 51 -4.16 8.90 6.29
N ALA A 52 -3.60 8.10 7.21
CA ALA A 52 -3.47 8.50 8.60
C ALA A 52 -2.59 9.76 8.78
N HIS A 53 -1.50 9.88 8.00
CA HIS A 53 -0.65 11.07 8.00
C HIS A 53 -1.41 12.31 7.51
N ALA A 54 -2.14 12.20 6.40
CA ALA A 54 -2.93 13.29 5.85
C ALA A 54 -4.03 13.74 6.83
N GLU A 55 -4.70 12.80 7.48
CA GLU A 55 -5.72 13.11 8.51
C GLU A 55 -5.10 13.83 9.71
N ALA A 56 -3.94 13.36 10.21
CA ALA A 56 -3.27 13.98 11.34
C ALA A 56 -2.81 15.42 11.02
N ILE A 57 -2.33 15.68 9.80
CA ILE A 57 -2.01 17.03 9.32
C ILE A 57 -3.25 17.92 9.30
N ARG A 58 -4.36 17.44 8.70
CA ARG A 58 -5.62 18.22 8.64
C ARG A 58 -6.20 18.49 10.03
N ALA A 59 -5.99 17.59 10.97
CA ALA A 59 -6.39 17.75 12.37
C ALA A 59 -5.45 18.65 13.20
N GLY A 60 -4.35 19.15 12.62
CA GLY A 60 -3.35 19.96 13.33
C GLY A 60 -2.54 19.17 14.36
N GLN A 61 -2.53 17.83 14.26
CA GLN A 61 -1.84 16.93 15.18
C GLN A 61 -0.40 16.61 14.75
N ARG A 62 0.06 17.21 13.65
CA ARG A 62 1.41 17.10 13.12
C ARG A 62 1.93 18.49 12.81
N GLU A 63 3.19 18.74 13.17
CA GLU A 63 3.89 19.95 12.76
C GLU A 63 4.04 19.97 11.24
N THR A 64 3.81 21.13 10.64
CA THR A 64 3.97 21.37 9.20
C THR A 64 4.87 22.57 9.01
N ARG A 65 5.55 22.63 7.86
CA ARG A 65 6.36 23.79 7.46
C ARG A 65 5.73 24.47 6.24
N PRO A 66 5.84 25.79 6.09
CA PRO A 66 5.41 26.49 4.89
C PRO A 66 6.10 25.94 3.64
N LEU A 67 5.34 25.79 2.56
CA LEU A 67 5.86 25.27 1.29
C LEU A 67 6.98 26.16 0.73
N ASP A 68 6.81 27.47 0.85
CA ASP A 68 7.71 28.50 0.34
C ASP A 68 9.12 28.39 0.95
N GLU A 69 9.18 28.07 2.24
CA GLU A 69 10.43 27.87 2.99
C GLU A 69 11.16 26.62 2.50
N LEU A 70 10.42 25.51 2.34
CA LEU A 70 10.98 24.25 1.86
C LEU A 70 11.49 24.36 0.42
N MET A 71 10.74 25.05 -0.46
CA MET A 71 11.13 25.28 -1.84
C MET A 71 12.42 26.10 -1.97
N SER A 72 12.59 27.13 -1.13
CA SER A 72 13.82 27.91 -1.09
C SER A 72 15.00 27.08 -0.56
N GLU A 73 14.77 26.22 0.44
CA GLU A 73 15.79 25.32 1.00
C GLU A 73 16.27 24.28 -0.02
N MET A 74 15.34 23.74 -0.82
CA MET A 74 15.63 22.72 -1.83
C MET A 74 16.07 23.29 -3.18
N GLU A 75 16.06 24.62 -3.35
CA GLU A 75 16.34 25.31 -4.62
C GLU A 75 15.41 24.85 -5.77
N ILE A 76 14.13 24.57 -5.45
CA ILE A 76 13.12 24.10 -6.42
C ILE A 76 12.07 25.19 -6.66
N SER A 77 11.77 25.46 -7.92
CA SER A 77 10.70 26.40 -8.31
C SER A 77 9.31 25.74 -8.32
N ARG A 78 8.24 26.55 -8.28
CA ARG A 78 6.85 26.04 -8.24
C ARG A 78 6.51 25.28 -9.51
N GLU A 79 6.99 25.80 -10.63
CA GLU A 79 6.80 25.21 -11.96
C GLU A 79 7.49 23.84 -12.05
N GLU A 80 8.69 23.67 -11.50
CA GLU A 80 9.39 22.38 -11.44
C GLU A 80 8.69 21.38 -10.52
N LEU A 81 8.18 21.83 -9.36
CA LEU A 81 7.44 20.99 -8.44
C LEU A 81 6.14 20.45 -9.07
N ASP A 82 5.35 21.33 -9.70
CA ASP A 82 4.07 20.98 -10.31
C ASP A 82 4.25 20.18 -11.62
N ALA A 83 5.43 20.24 -12.27
CA ALA A 83 5.73 19.50 -13.49
C ALA A 83 6.11 18.02 -13.27
N THR A 84 6.33 17.60 -12.02
CA THR A 84 6.67 16.20 -11.72
C THR A 84 5.41 15.34 -11.88
N PRO A 85 5.38 14.33 -12.78
CA PRO A 85 4.25 13.42 -12.87
C PRO A 85 4.08 12.70 -11.54
N ASP A 86 2.83 12.52 -11.12
CA ASP A 86 2.41 11.63 -10.05
C ASP A 86 2.75 10.18 -10.48
N GLN A 87 4.03 9.81 -10.38
CA GLN A 87 4.55 8.55 -10.90
C GLN A 87 4.57 7.53 -9.76
N PRO A 88 3.60 6.61 -9.68
CA PRO A 88 3.76 5.42 -8.86
C PRO A 88 4.92 4.60 -9.46
N ALA A 89 5.88 4.24 -8.62
CA ALA A 89 6.95 3.29 -8.93
C ALA A 89 6.39 1.89 -9.17
#